data_AF-A0A958W2Q2-F1
#
_entry.id   AF-A0A958W2Q2-F1
#
_cell.length_a   1.000
_cell.length_b   1.000
_cell.length_c   1.000
_cell.angle_alpha   90.00
_cell.angle_beta   90.00
_cell.angle_gamma   90.00
#
_symmetry.space_group_name_H-M   'P 1'
#
loop_
_entity.id
_entity.type
_entity.pdbx_description
1 polymer ?
#
loop_
_entity_poly.entity_id
_entity_poly.type
_entity_poly.pdbx_seq_one_letter_code
_entity_poly.pdbx_strand_id
1 'polypeptide(L)' 'MSNKTRSILRAIAVVIVLLAVLMDLHIILIPAIAVYKFWMVVAAFGIMLISSK' A
#
# COMPACT_ATOMS: atom_id res chain seq x y z
N MET A 1 14.14 10.01 10.42
CA MET A 1 14.26 9.25 9.15
C MET A 1 15.08 10.05 8.18
N SER A 2 16.00 9.42 7.44
CA SER A 2 16.64 10.11 6.31
C SER A 2 15.61 10.34 5.20
N ASN A 3 15.85 11.33 4.35
CA ASN A 3 15.01 11.58 3.17
C ASN A 3 14.86 10.32 2.31
N LYS A 4 15.89 9.48 2.26
CA LYS A 4 15.88 8.18 1.58
C LYS A 4 14.83 7.24 2.16
N THR A 5 14.80 7.08 3.49
CA THR A 5 13.84 6.20 4.16
C THR A 5 12.40 6.68 3.96
N ARG A 6 12.14 8.00 4.00
CA ARG A 6 10.78 8.54 3.73
C ARG A 6 10.34 8.27 2.30
N SER A 7 11.24 8.48 1.34
CA SER A 7 10.95 8.18 -0.07
C SER A 7 10.60 6.71 -0.29
N ILE A 8 11.31 5.79 0.36
CA ILE A 8 11.04 4.35 0.29
C ILE A 8 9.67 4.02 0.91
N LEU A 9 9.35 4.58 2.09
CA LEU A 9 8.03 4.35 2.70
C LEU A 9 6.87 4.84 1.82
N ARG A 10 7.00 6.01 1.19
CA ARG A 10 6.00 6.52 0.24
C ARG A 10 5.83 5.58 -0.95
N ALA A 11 6.94 5.12 -1.53
CA ALA A 11 6.90 4.18 -2.64
C ALA A 11 6.20 2.86 -2.26
N ILE A 12 6.52 2.29 -1.09
CA ILE A 12 5.88 1.09 -0.57
C ILE A 12 4.36 1.31 -0.38
N ALA A 13 3.97 2.43 0.24
CA ALA A 13 2.55 2.76 0.42
C ALA A 13 1.80 2.82 -0.91
N VAL A 14 2.38 3.49 -1.92
CA VAL A 14 1.80 3.58 -3.27
C VAL A 14 1.67 2.19 -3.89
N VAL A 15 2.71 1.35 -3.81
CA VAL A 15 2.69 -0.01 -4.38
C VAL A 15 1.60 -0.87 -3.73
N ILE A 16 1.41 -0.79 -2.41
CA ILE A 16 0.37 -1.54 -1.71
C ILE A 16 -1.03 -1.12 -2.19
N VAL A 17 -1.28 0.18 -2.34
CA VAL A 17 -2.57 0.68 -2.85
C VAL A 17 -2.79 0.25 -4.30
N LEU A 18 -1.76 0.35 -5.15
CA LEU A 18 -1.83 -0.07 -6.54
C LEU A 18 -2.19 -1.54 -6.67
N LEU A 19 -1.55 -2.40 -5.87
CA LEU A 19 -1.88 -3.83 -5.83
C LEU A 19 -3.34 -4.06 -5.42
N ALA A 20 -3.83 -3.38 -4.39
CA ALA A 20 -5.21 -3.50 -3.95
C ALA A 20 -6.20 -3.08 -5.04
N VAL A 21 -5.92 -1.99 -5.78
CA VAL A 21 -6.74 -1.52 -6.92
C VAL A 21 -6.74 -2.53 -8.07
N LEU A 22 -5.58 -3.06 -8.45
CA LEU A 22 -5.49 -4.07 -9.51
C LEU A 22 -6.25 -5.36 -9.17
N MET A 23 -6.29 -5.71 -7.87
CA MET A 23 -7.09 -6.83 -7.40
C MET A 23 -8.59 -6.54 -7.38
N ASP A 24 -9.00 -5.29 -7.18
CA ASP A 24 -10.39 -4.88 -7.25
C ASP A 24 -10.93 -4.85 -8.69
N LEU A 25 -10.06 -4.46 -9.64
CA LEU A 25 -10.34 -4.52 -11.08
C LEU A 25 -10.27 -5.94 -11.66
N HIS A 26 -10.03 -6.96 -10.83
CA HIS A 26 -9.89 -8.36 -11.25
C HIS A 26 -8.76 -8.60 -12.28
N ILE A 27 -7.80 -7.67 -12.39
CA ILE A 27 -6.60 -7.82 -13.24
C ILE A 27 -5.61 -8.78 -12.58
N ILE A 28 -5.52 -8.74 -11.24
CA ILE A 28 -4.68 -9.62 -10.43
C ILE A 28 -5.57 -10.35 -9.43
N LEU A 29 -5.50 -11.68 -9.36
CA LEU A 29 -6.27 -12.45 -8.40
C LEU A 29 -5.32 -13.23 -7.47
N ILE A 30 -5.23 -12.80 -6.21
CA ILE A 30 -4.45 -13.49 -5.17
C ILE A 30 -5.38 -13.81 -4.00
N PRO A 31 -5.98 -15.01 -3.96
CA PRO A 31 -7.02 -15.37 -2.99
C PRO A 31 -6.61 -15.18 -1.53
N ALA A 32 -5.37 -15.51 -1.19
CA ALA A 32 -4.85 -15.42 0.17
C ALA A 32 -4.84 -13.99 0.75
N ILE A 33 -4.70 -12.96 -0.10
CA ILE A 33 -4.65 -11.56 0.34
C ILE A 33 -5.90 -10.76 -0.06
N ALA A 34 -6.77 -11.33 -0.91
CA ALA A 34 -7.97 -10.65 -1.42
C ALA A 34 -8.97 -10.25 -0.33
N VAL A 35 -9.08 -11.04 0.73
CA VAL A 35 -9.94 -10.74 1.89
C VAL A 35 -9.40 -9.53 2.68
N TYR A 36 -8.11 -9.25 2.59
CA TYR A 36 -7.43 -8.20 3.36
C TYR A 36 -7.27 -6.89 2.58
N LYS A 37 -7.86 -6.74 1.39
CA LYS A 37 -7.74 -5.53 0.54
C LYS A 37 -8.01 -4.23 1.32
N PHE A 38 -9.07 -4.20 2.14
CA PHE A 38 -9.40 -3.04 2.96
C PHE A 38 -8.25 -2.69 3.94
N TRP A 39 -7.77 -3.69 4.67
CA TRP A 39 -6.71 -3.51 5.65
C TRP A 39 -5.36 -3.15 5.01
N MET A 40 -5.09 -3.61 3.79
CA MET A 40 -3.93 -3.20 3.00
C MET A 40 -3.95 -1.69 2.72
N VAL A 41 -5.12 -1.14 2.34
CA VAL A 41 -5.27 0.30 2.08
C VAL A 41 -5.14 1.11 3.38
N VAL A 42 -5.73 0.64 4.49
CA VAL A 42 -5.59 1.27 5.81
C VAL A 42 -4.10 1.32 6.24
N ALA A 43 -3.38 0.21 6.09
CA ALA A 43 -1.95 0.15 6.41
C ALA A 43 -1.12 1.09 5.52
N ALA A 44 -1.40 1.13 4.22
CA ALA A 44 -0.73 2.04 3.29
C ALA A 44 -0.96 3.51 3.66
N PHE A 45 -2.17 3.87 4.07
CA PHE A 45 -2.48 5.22 4.54
C PHE A 45 -1.69 5.56 5.82
N GLY A 46 -1.61 4.62 6.77
CA GLY A 46 -0.78 4.76 7.97
C GLY A 46 0.70 5.00 7.64
N ILE A 47 1.27 4.21 6.70
CA ILE A 47 2.65 4.38 6.24
C ILE A 47 2.83 5.77 5.60
N MET A 48 1.88 6.21 4.78
CA MET A 48 1.91 7.51 4.12
C MET A 48 1.95 8.65 5.16
N LEU A 49 1.09 8.59 6.18
CA LEU A 49 1.04 9.57 7.27
C LEU A 49 2.39 9.69 8.01
N ILE A 50 3.00 8.55 8.36
CA ILE A 50 4.30 8.52 9.06
C ILE A 50 5.41 9.08 8.16
N SER A 51 5.33 8.85 6.85
CA SER A 51 6.30 9.36 5.88
C SER A 51 6.16 10.86 5.55
N SER A 52 5.07 11.50 5.98
CA SER A 52 4.73 12.88 5.65
C SER A 52 5.23 13.91 6.67
N LYS A 53 5.44 13.49 7.91
CA LYS A 53 6.30 14.21 8.87
C LYS A 53 7.77 13.95 8.52
#